data_AF-A0AAV1RAL1-F1
#
_entry.id   AF-A0AAV1RAL1-F1
#
_cell.length_a   1.000
_cell.length_b   1.000
_cell.length_c   1.000
_cell.angle_alpha   90.00
_cell.angle_beta   90.00
_cell.angle_gamma   90.00
#
_symmetry.space_group_name_H-M   'P 1'
#
loop_
_entity.id
_entity.type
_entity.pdbx_description
1 polymer ?
#
loop_
_entity_poly.entity_id
_entity_poly.type
_entity_poly.pdbx_seq_one_letter_code
_entity_poly.pdbx_strand_id
1 'polypeptide(L)'
;MTTATSFGAANTAVLNDVKIQIGSFDGSRSSNSVGLSRRHVNLFSVSSSTSRPNSLIRAVSTPVKPETETKHSKVEIIKEHSNFIRYPLNEELLTDAPNINESATQIIKFHGSYQQYN
;
A
#
# COMPACT_ATOMS: atom_id res chain seq x y z
N MET A 1 18.28 50.17 -24.10
CA MET A 1 18.79 48.86 -24.56
C MET A 1 17.71 47.85 -24.27
N THR A 2 17.09 47.27 -25.29
CA THR A 2 16.05 46.25 -25.15
C THR A 2 16.45 45.10 -26.06
N THR A 3 16.63 43.91 -25.51
CA THR A 3 16.87 42.68 -26.27
C THR A 3 15.86 41.63 -25.84
N ALA A 4 14.93 41.35 -26.73
CA ALA A 4 14.10 40.15 -26.74
C ALA A 4 14.72 39.16 -27.73
N THR A 5 14.79 37.87 -27.39
CA THR A 5 14.85 36.77 -28.37
C THR A 5 14.35 35.48 -27.72
N SER A 6 13.32 34.91 -28.34
CA SER A 6 12.74 33.57 -28.13
C SER A 6 13.49 32.49 -28.94
N PHE A 7 12.86 31.30 -29.05
CA PHE A 7 13.21 30.08 -29.80
C PHE A 7 14.09 29.09 -29.01
N GLY A 8 13.79 27.80 -28.89
CA GLY A 8 12.75 26.95 -29.46
C GLY A 8 13.21 25.49 -29.46
N ALA A 9 12.29 24.59 -29.10
CA ALA A 9 12.14 23.18 -29.49
C ALA A 9 13.17 22.07 -29.14
N ALA A 10 12.59 21.06 -28.47
CA ALA A 10 12.60 19.62 -28.75
C ALA A 10 13.89 18.78 -28.64
N ASN A 11 13.87 17.83 -27.70
CA ASN A 11 14.58 16.56 -27.85
C ASN A 11 13.57 15.41 -27.70
N THR A 12 13.24 14.80 -28.83
CA THR A 12 12.55 13.50 -28.91
C THR A 12 13.59 12.41 -28.63
N ALA A 13 13.67 11.94 -27.38
CA ALA A 13 14.43 10.74 -27.08
C ALA A 13 13.56 9.52 -27.37
N VAL A 14 13.74 8.99 -28.58
CA VAL A 14 13.35 7.64 -28.99
C VAL A 14 14.10 6.66 -28.08
N LEU A 15 13.40 6.03 -27.14
CA LEU A 15 13.93 4.91 -26.37
C LEU A 15 13.31 3.65 -26.93
N ASN A 16 14.19 2.87 -27.57
CA ASN A 16 13.96 1.59 -28.21
C ASN A 16 13.10 0.66 -27.36
N ASP A 17 12.30 -0.17 -28.04
CA ASP A 17 11.44 -1.22 -27.51
C ASP A 17 12.03 -1.94 -26.30
N VAL A 18 11.57 -1.58 -25.10
CA VAL A 18 11.71 -2.46 -23.95
C VAL A 18 10.66 -3.55 -24.13
N LYS A 19 11.03 -4.60 -24.85
CA LYS A 19 10.30 -5.88 -24.88
C LYS A 19 10.39 -6.47 -23.48
N ILE A 20 9.49 -6.05 -22.58
CA ILE A 20 9.32 -6.69 -21.28
C ILE A 20 8.74 -8.07 -21.53
N GLN A 21 9.62 -9.05 -21.64
CA GLN A 21 9.26 -10.46 -21.70
C GLN A 21 8.96 -10.90 -20.27
N ILE A 22 7.68 -10.81 -19.89
CA ILE A 22 7.21 -11.26 -18.57
C ILE A 22 7.43 -12.77 -18.52
N GLY A 23 8.39 -13.20 -17.69
CA GLY A 23 8.64 -14.61 -17.42
C GLY A 23 7.40 -15.28 -16.85
N SER A 24 7.06 -16.45 -17.38
CA SER A 24 5.97 -17.27 -16.87
C SER A 24 6.18 -17.56 -15.39
N PHE A 25 5.20 -17.21 -14.56
CA PHE A 25 5.16 -17.61 -13.17
C PHE A 25 4.86 -19.12 -13.11
N ASP A 26 5.88 -19.94 -12.85
CA ASP A 26 5.69 -21.35 -12.53
C ASP A 26 5.28 -21.42 -11.06
N GLY A 27 4.00 -21.72 -10.84
CA GLY A 27 3.39 -21.76 -9.53
C GLY A 27 4.09 -22.72 -8.58
N SER A 28 4.05 -22.41 -7.30
CA SER A 28 4.64 -23.19 -6.21
C SER A 28 4.24 -24.67 -6.31
N ARG A 29 5.16 -25.49 -6.82
CA ARG A 29 5.10 -26.95 -6.71
C ARG A 29 5.17 -27.31 -5.22
N SER A 30 4.02 -27.60 -4.63
CA SER A 30 3.95 -28.22 -3.30
C SER A 30 4.44 -29.66 -3.41
N SER A 31 5.72 -29.88 -3.11
CA SER A 31 6.32 -31.21 -2.99
C SER A 31 6.32 -31.64 -1.52
N ASN A 32 5.16 -32.05 -1.02
CA ASN A 32 5.08 -32.78 0.23
C ASN A 32 5.04 -34.29 -0.09
N SER A 33 6.19 -34.87 -0.42
CA SER A 33 6.35 -36.32 -0.48
C SER A 33 6.63 -36.84 0.94
N VAL A 34 5.58 -37.19 1.67
CA VAL A 34 5.67 -38.09 2.83
C VAL A 34 4.91 -39.34 2.49
N GLY A 35 5.65 -40.38 2.08
CA GLY A 35 5.10 -41.69 1.79
C GLY A 35 4.69 -42.38 3.08
N LEU A 36 3.38 -42.54 3.30
CA LEU A 36 2.81 -43.52 4.22
C LEU A 36 1.56 -44.15 3.60
N SER A 37 1.73 -45.41 3.20
CA SER A 37 0.77 -46.52 3.14
C SER A 37 -0.73 -46.23 3.40
N ARG A 38 -1.52 -46.57 2.37
CA ARG A 38 -2.76 -47.39 2.46
C ARG A 38 -4.03 -46.73 3.05
N ARG A 39 -4.94 -46.30 2.18
CA ARG A 39 -6.37 -46.66 2.20
C ARG A 39 -7.10 -46.21 0.93
N HIS A 40 -7.82 -47.14 0.32
CA HIS A 40 -8.82 -46.93 -0.72
C HIS A 40 -9.87 -45.92 -0.25
N VAL A 41 -10.00 -44.78 -0.93
CA VAL A 41 -11.19 -43.94 -0.91
C VAL A 41 -11.53 -43.57 -2.35
N ASN A 42 -12.73 -43.96 -2.79
CA ASN A 42 -13.27 -43.60 -4.09
C ASN A 42 -13.39 -42.08 -4.19
N LEU A 43 -12.58 -41.46 -5.06
CA LEU A 43 -12.79 -40.08 -5.51
C LEU A 43 -13.88 -40.12 -6.59
N PHE A 44 -15.12 -39.84 -6.21
CA PHE A 44 -16.15 -39.50 -7.18
C PHE A 44 -15.79 -38.14 -7.79
N SER A 45 -15.24 -38.15 -9.00
CA SER A 45 -15.12 -36.95 -9.84
C SER A 45 -16.52 -36.57 -10.33
N VAL A 46 -17.17 -35.61 -9.66
CA VAL A 46 -18.36 -34.95 -10.20
C VAL A 46 -17.92 -34.14 -11.42
N SER A 47 -18.15 -34.72 -12.59
CA SER A 47 -18.12 -33.98 -13.85
C SER A 47 -19.46 -33.26 -13.98
N SER A 48 -19.54 -32.02 -13.52
CA SER A 48 -20.70 -31.16 -13.79
C SER A 48 -20.51 -30.46 -15.13
N SER A 49 -20.81 -31.20 -16.21
CA SER A 49 -21.04 -30.61 -17.52
C SER A 49 -22.42 -29.96 -17.52
N THR A 50 -22.47 -28.63 -17.32
CA THR A 50 -23.63 -27.84 -17.71
C THR A 50 -23.15 -26.58 -18.40
N SER A 51 -23.50 -26.49 -19.68
CA SER A 51 -23.25 -25.41 -20.63
C SER A 51 -23.37 -24.03 -19.98
N ARG A 52 -22.25 -23.34 -19.77
CA ARG A 52 -22.25 -21.93 -19.41
C ARG A 52 -22.34 -21.11 -20.69
N PRO A 53 -23.31 -20.20 -20.86
CA PRO A 53 -23.24 -19.23 -21.95
C PRO A 53 -21.97 -18.39 -21.77
N ASN A 54 -21.17 -18.29 -22.83
CA ASN A 54 -19.97 -17.46 -22.89
C ASN A 54 -20.32 -15.99 -22.64
N SER A 55 -20.39 -15.57 -21.38
CA SER A 55 -20.25 -14.15 -21.05
C SER A 55 -18.77 -13.83 -21.13
N LEU A 56 -18.37 -13.21 -22.24
CA LEU A 56 -17.03 -12.65 -22.39
C LEU A 56 -16.90 -11.50 -21.38
N ILE A 57 -16.35 -11.80 -20.21
CA ILE A 57 -16.09 -10.82 -19.16
C ILE A 57 -14.98 -9.90 -19.67
N ARG A 58 -15.36 -8.72 -20.17
CA ARG A 58 -14.44 -7.66 -20.61
C ARG A 58 -14.21 -6.70 -19.45
N ALA A 59 -12.98 -6.63 -18.93
CA ALA A 59 -12.59 -5.61 -17.99
C ALA A 59 -12.59 -4.23 -18.68
N VAL A 60 -13.29 -3.25 -18.10
CA VAL A 60 -13.33 -1.86 -18.55
C VAL A 60 -12.70 -1.01 -17.45
N SER A 61 -11.63 -0.27 -17.74
CA SER A 61 -11.02 0.62 -16.77
C SER A 61 -11.96 1.80 -16.50
N THR A 62 -12.52 1.87 -15.30
CA THR A 62 -13.24 3.05 -14.84
C THR A 62 -12.25 4.19 -14.58
N PRO A 63 -12.58 5.45 -14.91
CA PRO A 63 -11.71 6.59 -14.65
C PRO A 63 -11.42 6.72 -13.14
N VAL A 64 -10.14 6.97 -12.82
CA VAL A 64 -9.65 7.19 -11.44
C VAL A 64 -10.41 8.38 -10.85
N LYS A 65 -11.28 8.09 -9.88
CA LYS A 65 -11.94 9.10 -9.06
C LYS A 65 -10.85 9.82 -8.25
N PRO A 66 -10.87 11.16 -8.12
CA PRO A 66 -9.93 11.88 -7.26
C PRO A 66 -10.01 11.28 -5.87
N GLU A 67 -8.84 11.02 -5.29
CA GLU A 67 -8.64 10.31 -4.03
C GLU A 67 -9.67 10.76 -3.00
N THR A 68 -10.69 9.94 -2.77
CA THR A 68 -11.53 10.08 -1.60
C THR A 68 -10.60 9.89 -0.42
N GLU A 69 -10.30 10.99 0.29
CA GLU A 69 -9.54 10.99 1.53
C GLU A 69 -9.95 9.78 2.35
N THR A 70 -9.05 8.79 2.39
CA THR A 70 -9.35 7.55 3.10
C THR A 70 -9.46 7.95 4.55
N LYS A 71 -10.57 7.59 5.22
CA LYS A 71 -10.81 8.01 6.59
C LYS A 71 -9.82 7.32 7.52
N HIS A 72 -8.69 7.97 7.75
CA HIS A 72 -7.68 7.54 8.71
C HIS A 72 -8.13 7.87 10.13
N SER A 73 -7.68 7.06 11.08
CA SER A 73 -7.91 7.38 12.50
C SER A 73 -7.12 8.63 12.89
N LYS A 74 -7.56 9.34 13.94
CA LYS A 74 -6.83 10.50 14.47
C LYS A 74 -5.36 10.15 14.80
N VAL A 75 -5.11 8.95 15.34
CA VAL A 75 -3.76 8.50 15.70
C VAL A 75 -2.90 8.22 14.48
N GLU A 76 -3.48 7.73 13.38
CA GLU A 76 -2.75 7.55 12.12
C GLU A 76 -2.33 8.87 11.52
N ILE A 77 -3.23 9.85 11.50
CA ILE A 77 -2.91 11.22 11.06
C ILE A 77 -1.76 11.78 11.92
N ILE A 78 -1.82 11.62 13.24
CA ILE A 78 -0.74 12.08 14.14
C ILE A 78 0.58 11.36 13.81
N LYS A 79 0.57 10.04 13.59
CA LYS A 79 1.78 9.30 13.22
C LYS A 79 2.39 9.79 11.91
N GLU A 80 1.57 9.97 10.88
CA GLU A 80 1.99 10.43 9.55
C GLU A 80 2.66 11.81 9.62
N HIS A 81 2.08 12.75 10.37
CA HIS A 81 2.54 14.13 10.44
C HIS A 81 3.63 14.37 11.51
N SER A 82 3.94 13.38 12.35
CA SER A 82 4.86 13.52 13.49
C SER A 82 6.36 13.46 13.16
N ASN A 83 6.74 13.30 11.89
CA ASN A 83 8.13 13.07 11.47
C ASN A 83 8.80 11.93 12.28
N PHE A 84 8.27 10.72 12.14
CA PHE A 84 8.72 9.52 12.86
C PHE A 84 8.61 9.65 14.39
N ILE A 85 7.45 10.09 14.90
CA ILE A 85 7.14 10.09 16.35
C ILE A 85 8.03 11.10 17.11
N ARG A 86 8.34 12.25 16.49
CA ARG A 86 9.23 13.28 17.06
C ARG A 86 8.50 14.58 17.37
N TYR A 87 7.75 15.11 16.41
CA TYR A 87 7.04 16.38 16.49
C TYR A 87 5.54 16.15 16.75
N PRO A 88 4.84 16.97 17.56
CA PRO A 88 5.31 18.16 18.29
C PRO A 88 5.93 17.87 19.66
N LEU A 89 6.17 16.60 20.01
CA LEU A 89 6.63 16.22 21.34
C LEU A 89 7.94 16.93 21.75
N ASN A 90 8.88 17.09 20.82
CA ASN A 90 10.14 17.78 21.08
C ASN A 90 9.98 19.25 21.54
N GLU A 91 8.96 19.96 21.08
CA GLU A 91 8.71 21.35 21.47
C GLU A 91 7.94 21.43 22.79
N GLU A 92 6.95 20.56 22.95
CA GLU A 92 6.14 20.48 24.17
C GLU A 92 6.99 20.11 25.38
N LEU A 93 8.00 19.24 25.22
CA LEU A 93 8.93 18.88 26.29
C LEU A 93 9.88 20.01 26.72
N LEU A 94 10.03 21.07 25.92
CA LEU A 94 10.81 22.26 26.29
C LEU A 94 9.97 23.29 27.03
N THR A 95 8.65 23.12 27.07
CA THR A 95 7.74 24.05 27.74
C THR A 95 7.65 23.72 29.23
N ASP A 96 7.67 24.74 30.10
CA ASP A 96 7.54 24.58 31.56
C ASP A 96 6.11 24.20 32.03
N ALA A 97 5.24 23.79 31.10
CA ALA A 97 3.87 23.41 31.42
C ALA A 97 3.85 22.02 32.09
N PRO A 98 2.98 21.80 33.10
CA PRO A 98 2.86 20.50 33.75
C PRO A 98 2.25 19.42 32.84
N ASN A 99 1.61 19.83 31.74
CA ASN A 99 0.87 18.97 30.82
C ASN A 99 1.33 19.23 29.39
N ILE A 100 1.26 18.21 28.55
CA ILE A 100 1.51 18.32 27.11
C ILE A 100 0.21 18.25 26.30
N ASN A 101 0.24 18.77 25.08
CA ASN A 101 -0.88 18.73 24.13
C ASN A 101 -1.31 17.30 23.76
N GLU A 102 -2.58 17.09 23.38
CA GLU A 102 -3.19 15.81 22.99
C GLU A 102 -2.36 15.03 21.95
N SER A 103 -1.85 15.74 20.92
CA SER A 103 -1.02 15.10 19.89
C SER A 103 0.29 14.57 20.47
N ALA A 104 0.95 15.35 21.33
CA ALA A 104 2.16 14.93 22.03
C ALA A 104 1.86 13.80 23.04
N THR A 105 0.68 13.82 23.69
CA THR A 105 0.22 12.73 24.57
C THR A 105 0.06 11.39 23.81
N GLN A 106 -0.30 11.39 22.53
CA GLN A 106 -0.31 10.15 21.75
C GLN A 106 1.09 9.68 21.37
N ILE A 107 1.97 10.63 21.01
CA ILE A 107 3.34 10.35 20.59
C ILE A 107 4.18 9.81 21.75
N ILE A 108 4.07 10.39 22.95
CA ILE A 108 4.86 9.99 24.12
C ILE A 108 4.62 8.52 24.54
N LYS A 109 3.45 7.96 24.23
CA LYS A 109 3.14 6.54 24.47
C LYS A 109 4.07 5.60 23.71
N PHE A 110 4.49 5.99 22.51
CA PHE A 110 5.46 5.21 21.72
C PHE A 110 6.86 5.24 22.34
N HIS A 111 7.15 6.25 23.17
CA HIS A 111 8.37 6.35 23.98
C HIS A 111 8.23 5.66 25.35
N GLY A 112 7.14 4.92 25.58
CA GLY A 112 6.91 4.14 26.80
C GLY A 112 6.47 4.96 28.01
N SER A 113 6.13 6.23 27.84
CA SER A 113 5.65 7.10 28.92
C SER A 113 4.19 7.49 28.72
N TYR A 114 3.44 7.59 29.82
CA TYR A 114 2.02 7.92 29.82
C TYR A 114 1.76 9.08 30.78
N GLN A 115 1.16 10.15 30.28
CA GLN A 115 0.71 11.26 31.12
C GLN A 115 -0.52 10.82 31.91
N GLN A 116 -0.53 11.11 33.21
CA GLN A 116 -1.58 10.73 34.15
C GLN A 116 -2.10 11.95 34.91
N TYR A 117 -3.26 11.77 35.52
CA TYR A 117 -3.83 12.67 36.52
C TYR A 117 -4.20 11.82 37.76
N ASN A 118 -4.17 12.44 38.94
CA ASN A 118 -4.62 11.84 40.20
C ASN A 118 -6.07 12.24 40.47
#